data_AF-K1R6U2-F1
#
_entry.id   AF-K1R6U2-F1
#
_cell.length_a   1.000
_cell.length_b   1.000
_cell.length_c   1.000
_cell.angle_alpha   90.00
_cell.angle_beta   90.00
_cell.angle_gamma   90.00
#
_symmetry.space_group_name_H-M   'P 1'
#
loop_
_entity.id
_entity.type
_entity.pdbx_description
1 polymer ?
#
loop_
_entity_poly.entity_id
_entity_poly.type
_entity_poly.pdbx_seq_one_letter_code
_entity_poly.pdbx_strand_id
1 'polypeptide(L)'
;MRSLLRNGTFKVDIWSLKYGVTDGIKAVVGRSINEFNALRKLFSELGGYFEYSQVSANGNSKDLYDSDVVFVSENEWCRVENKFPNGTRCRGKEKYYRVNEYLLSPHPYRNVKDADRRYSQARQDEIVFDIVKKRGGFFIDMGANNGQFLSNSLWLERHHNWTGLLIEADPELCQRNDKLKRHAWTLCGCICKENKAVTFIKDVNHKKTVL
;
A
#
# COMPACT_ATOMS: atom_id res chain seq x y z
N MET A 1 23.95 -27.44 3.05
CA MET A 1 22.86 -27.46 2.06
C MET A 1 21.63 -28.12 2.67
N ARG A 2 20.63 -27.34 3.09
CA ARG A 2 19.24 -27.78 3.30
C ARG A 2 18.35 -26.66 2.76
N SER A 3 17.57 -26.97 1.73
CA SER A 3 16.66 -26.03 1.09
C SER A 3 15.41 -25.86 1.96
N LEU A 4 15.12 -24.62 2.31
CA LEU A 4 13.88 -24.21 2.96
C LEU A 4 13.39 -22.93 2.29
N LEU A 5 13.00 -23.04 1.02
CA LEU A 5 12.16 -22.05 0.37
C LEU A 5 11.00 -22.79 -0.29
N ARG A 6 9.98 -23.08 0.52
CA ARG A 6 8.63 -23.35 0.01
C ARG A 6 7.96 -22.00 -0.17
N ASN A 7 7.49 -21.73 -1.39
CA ASN A 7 6.60 -20.64 -1.80
C ASN A 7 6.23 -19.64 -0.69
N GLY A 8 6.98 -18.55 -0.63
CA GLY A 8 6.63 -17.34 0.08
C GLY A 8 7.11 -16.17 -0.77
N THR A 9 6.22 -15.21 -1.03
CA THR A 9 6.55 -13.96 -1.72
C THR A 9 7.71 -13.29 -0.98
N PHE A 10 8.88 -13.18 -1.59
CA PHE A 10 9.94 -12.30 -1.11
C PHE A 10 9.49 -10.87 -1.36
N LYS A 11 8.96 -10.20 -0.32
CA LYS A 11 8.75 -8.77 -0.36
C LYS A 11 10.08 -8.11 0.00
N VAL A 12 10.81 -7.65 -1.01
CA VAL A 12 12.06 -6.91 -0.82
C VAL A 12 11.69 -5.47 -0.49
N ASP A 13 11.56 -5.16 0.81
CA ASP A 13 11.36 -3.79 1.32
C ASP A 13 12.71 -3.18 1.78
N ILE A 14 13.82 -3.52 1.11
CA ILE A 14 15.17 -3.00 1.39
C ILE A 14 15.62 -2.21 0.17
N TRP A 15 15.69 -0.89 0.31
CA TRP A 15 16.29 0.01 -0.68
C TRP A 15 17.65 0.44 -0.17
N SER A 16 18.72 0.02 -0.85
CA SER A 16 20.07 0.56 -0.64
C SER A 16 20.36 1.59 -1.72
N LEU A 17 20.66 2.83 -1.33
CA LEU A 17 21.14 3.86 -2.26
C LEU A 17 22.65 4.01 -2.06
N LYS A 18 23.40 3.62 -3.09
CA LYS A 18 24.85 3.80 -3.14
C LYS A 18 25.19 5.21 -3.62
N TYR A 19 25.95 5.96 -2.83
CA TYR A 19 26.37 7.33 -3.14
C TYR A 19 27.85 7.36 -3.55
N GLY A 20 28.14 7.34 -4.86
CA GLY A 20 29.49 7.59 -5.36
C GLY A 20 29.65 9.04 -5.81
N VAL A 21 30.43 9.84 -5.07
CA VAL A 21 30.87 11.18 -5.54
C VAL A 21 32.22 11.03 -6.21
N THR A 22 32.24 10.89 -7.54
CA THR A 22 33.47 11.10 -8.33
C THR A 22 33.54 12.56 -8.78
N ASP A 23 34.42 13.29 -8.11
CA ASP A 23 34.98 14.61 -8.43
C ASP A 23 34.06 15.78 -8.85
N GLY A 24 33.96 16.77 -7.94
CA GLY A 24 34.27 18.15 -8.31
C GLY A 24 33.18 19.22 -8.32
N ILE A 25 31.88 18.90 -8.15
CA ILE A 25 30.83 19.92 -8.36
C ILE A 25 29.95 20.12 -7.12
N LYS A 26 30.14 21.24 -6.40
CA LYS A 26 29.27 21.71 -5.29
C LYS A 26 27.78 21.74 -5.66
N ALA A 27 27.45 22.02 -6.92
CA ALA A 27 26.07 22.02 -7.43
C ALA A 27 25.45 20.61 -7.61
N VAL A 28 26.28 19.56 -7.70
CA VAL A 28 25.84 18.15 -7.66
C VAL A 28 25.57 17.77 -6.21
N VAL A 29 26.47 18.13 -5.28
CA VAL A 29 26.28 17.92 -3.83
C VAL A 29 24.97 18.54 -3.34
N GLY A 30 24.65 19.77 -3.72
CA GLY A 30 23.39 20.43 -3.34
C GLY A 30 22.13 19.76 -3.91
N ARG A 31 22.17 19.26 -5.16
CA ARG A 31 21.05 18.52 -5.76
C ARG A 31 20.86 17.14 -5.12
N SER A 32 21.95 16.42 -4.88
CA SER A 32 21.92 15.10 -4.24
C SER A 32 21.41 15.17 -2.79
N ILE A 33 21.71 16.25 -2.05
CA ILE A 33 21.14 16.47 -0.71
C ILE A 33 19.63 16.69 -0.77
N ASN A 34 19.13 17.44 -1.77
CA ASN A 34 17.69 17.69 -1.90
C ASN A 34 16.91 16.43 -2.27
N GLU A 35 17.43 15.61 -3.19
CA GLU A 35 16.83 14.32 -3.56
C GLU A 35 16.82 13.36 -2.37
N PHE A 36 17.91 13.33 -1.60
CA PHE A 36 17.99 12.51 -0.40
C PHE A 36 17.03 12.98 0.71
N ASN A 37 16.89 14.29 0.90
CA ASN A 37 15.91 14.85 1.83
C ASN A 37 14.47 14.59 1.36
N ALA A 38 14.21 14.56 0.05
CA ALA A 38 12.91 14.18 -0.49
C ALA A 38 12.59 12.72 -0.20
N LEU A 39 13.56 11.81 -0.29
CA LEU A 39 13.41 10.41 0.10
C LEU A 39 13.14 10.25 1.60
N ARG A 40 13.91 10.94 2.46
CA ARG A 40 13.65 10.97 3.90
C ARG A 40 12.25 11.49 4.22
N LYS A 41 11.83 12.56 3.52
CA LYS A 41 10.48 13.11 3.66
C LYS A 41 9.42 12.10 3.24
N LEU A 42 9.60 11.42 2.11
CA LEU A 42 8.70 10.37 1.63
C LEU A 42 8.54 9.25 2.67
N PHE A 43 9.64 8.70 3.19
CA PHE A 43 9.56 7.62 4.18
C PHE A 43 9.00 8.09 5.53
N SER A 44 9.26 9.34 5.91
CA SER A 44 8.63 9.98 7.08
C SER A 44 7.11 10.13 6.90
N GLU A 45 6.65 10.51 5.70
CA GLU A 45 5.23 10.63 5.37
C GLU A 45 4.51 9.28 5.25
N LEU A 46 5.17 8.27 4.65
CA LEU A 46 4.65 6.90 4.57
C LEU A 46 4.50 6.27 5.96
N GLY A 47 5.46 6.51 6.86
CA GLY A 47 5.51 5.91 8.19
C GLY A 47 5.81 4.40 8.17
N GLY A 48 6.21 3.85 9.33
CA GLY A 48 6.50 2.42 9.49
C GLY A 48 7.86 1.97 8.92
N TYR A 49 8.74 2.91 8.58
CA TYR A 49 10.13 2.68 8.19
C TYR A 49 11.05 3.57 9.02
N PHE A 50 12.26 3.09 9.29
CA PHE A 50 13.33 3.89 9.90
C PHE A 50 14.61 3.82 9.06
N GLU A 51 15.41 4.87 9.16
CA GLU A 51 16.71 4.96 8.49
C GLU A 51 17.77 4.16 9.24
N TYR A 52 18.44 3.25 8.55
CA TYR A 52 19.55 2.45 9.04
C TYR A 52 20.76 2.64 8.11
N SER A 53 21.81 3.28 8.62
CA SER A 53 23.06 3.47 7.87
C SER A 53 24.02 2.34 8.22
N GLN A 54 24.46 1.58 7.22
CA GLN A 54 25.43 0.50 7.37
C GLN A 54 26.77 0.90 6.75
N VAL A 55 27.52 1.84 7.34
CA VAL A 55 28.96 1.97 7.02
C VAL A 55 29.80 2.30 8.27
N SER A 56 30.96 1.63 8.30
CA SER A 56 31.88 1.33 9.39
C SER A 56 32.33 2.50 10.27
N ALA A 57 32.30 2.26 11.58
CA ALA A 57 33.11 2.96 12.55
C ALA A 57 34.61 2.57 12.37
N ASN A 58 35.24 3.05 11.31
CA ASN A 58 36.70 3.15 11.25
C ASN A 58 37.04 4.63 11.21
N GLY A 59 37.46 5.14 12.37
CA GLY A 59 37.65 6.56 12.67
C GLY A 59 38.80 7.23 11.93
N ASN A 60 38.71 7.32 10.61
CA ASN A 60 39.53 8.23 9.81
C ASN A 60 38.60 9.20 9.05
N SER A 61 38.65 10.45 9.49
CA SER A 61 37.77 11.57 9.13
C SER A 61 38.01 12.16 7.74
N LYS A 62 38.18 11.33 6.70
CA LYS A 62 38.29 11.81 5.31
C LYS A 62 37.38 11.13 4.28
N ASP A 63 36.73 10.01 4.60
CA ASP A 63 35.85 9.30 3.65
C ASP A 63 34.36 9.53 3.97
N LEU A 64 33.99 10.80 4.14
CA LEU A 64 32.70 11.23 4.68
C LEU A 64 31.52 11.11 3.69
N TYR A 65 31.52 10.22 2.69
CA TYR A 65 30.45 10.27 1.67
C TYR A 65 30.00 8.95 1.03
N ASP A 66 30.38 7.79 1.54
CA ASP A 66 29.88 6.50 1.04
C ASP A 66 28.99 5.83 2.07
N SER A 67 27.97 6.54 2.57
CA SER A 67 27.01 5.96 3.53
C SER A 67 25.88 5.31 2.74
N ASP A 68 25.90 3.98 2.65
CA ASP A 68 24.72 3.23 2.22
C ASP A 68 23.61 3.43 3.24
N VAL A 69 22.61 4.21 2.85
CA VAL A 69 21.43 4.45 3.67
C VAL A 69 20.33 3.49 3.27
N VAL A 70 19.90 2.68 4.23
CA VAL A 70 18.86 1.68 4.07
C VAL A 70 17.64 2.10 4.86
N PHE A 71 16.48 2.20 4.21
CA PHE A 71 15.21 2.35 4.92
C PHE A 71 14.66 0.96 5.22
N VAL A 72 14.50 0.67 6.51
CA VAL A 72 14.11 -0.66 6.99
C VAL A 72 12.68 -0.58 7.53
N SER A 73 11.83 -1.51 7.12
CA SER A 73 10.49 -1.63 7.72
C SER A 73 10.62 -1.93 9.21
N GLU A 74 9.99 -1.11 10.05
CA GLU A 74 9.94 -1.32 11.50
C GLU A 74 9.35 -2.69 11.84
N ASN A 75 8.37 -3.15 11.06
CA ASN A 75 7.69 -4.43 11.25
C ASN A 75 8.62 -5.62 10.99
N GLU A 76 9.39 -5.58 9.91
CA GLU A 76 10.33 -6.66 9.57
C GLU A 76 11.53 -6.65 10.53
N TRP A 77 12.01 -5.47 10.93
CA TRP A 77 13.06 -5.35 11.95
C TRP A 77 12.61 -5.96 13.29
N CYS A 78 11.42 -5.61 13.77
CA CYS A 78 10.89 -6.12 15.03
C CYS A 78 10.45 -7.59 15.01
N ARG A 79 10.55 -8.29 13.86
CA ARG A 79 10.43 -9.76 13.81
C ARG A 79 11.71 -10.46 14.25
N VAL A 80 12.86 -9.83 14.02
CA VAL A 80 14.19 -10.40 14.28
C VAL A 80 14.86 -9.75 15.49
N GLU A 81 14.60 -8.47 15.75
CA GLU A 81 15.20 -7.69 16.83
C GLU A 81 14.16 -7.27 17.88
N ASN A 82 14.62 -7.07 19.12
CA ASN A 82 13.76 -6.60 20.23
C ASN A 82 13.81 -5.09 20.45
N LYS A 83 14.76 -4.39 19.81
CA LYS A 83 14.99 -2.95 19.94
C LYS A 83 15.43 -2.36 18.61
N PHE A 84 15.09 -1.10 18.39
CA PHE A 84 15.67 -0.29 17.32
C PHE A 84 17.10 0.13 17.68
N PRO A 85 17.92 0.56 16.69
CA PRO A 85 19.29 1.03 16.94
C PRO A 85 19.39 2.18 17.95
N ASN A 86 18.36 3.02 18.06
CA ASN A 86 18.28 4.10 19.04
C ASN A 86 17.93 3.62 20.48
N GLY A 87 17.88 2.31 20.72
CA GLY A 87 17.58 1.69 22.01
C GLY A 87 16.09 1.61 22.35
N THR A 88 15.21 2.20 21.54
CA THR A 88 13.75 2.10 21.70
C THR A 88 13.34 0.64 21.56
N ARG A 89 12.58 0.12 22.54
CA ARG A 89 12.04 -1.24 22.43
C ARG A 89 11.07 -1.31 21.27
N CYS A 90 11.17 -2.38 20.50
CA CYS A 90 10.07 -2.78 19.62
C CYS A 90 8.83 -2.83 20.51
N ARG A 91 7.81 -2.02 20.18
CA ARG A 91 6.50 -2.22 20.78
C ARG A 91 6.14 -3.67 20.47
N GLY A 92 5.60 -4.39 21.46
CA GLY A 92 5.30 -5.82 21.33
C GLY A 92 4.53 -6.10 20.03
N LYS A 93 4.41 -7.37 19.67
CA LYS A 93 3.72 -7.89 18.46
C LYS A 93 2.24 -7.49 18.30
N GLU A 94 1.80 -6.44 18.98
CA GLU A 94 0.50 -5.80 19.02
C GLU A 94 0.52 -4.47 18.27
N LYS A 95 0.64 -4.59 16.94
CA LYS A 95 -0.10 -3.80 15.93
C LYS A 95 0.46 -4.19 14.57
N TYR A 96 0.46 -5.50 14.28
CA TYR A 96 0.23 -5.86 12.89
C TYR A 96 -1.05 -5.12 12.51
N TYR A 97 -1.01 -4.29 11.47
CA TYR A 97 -2.23 -3.85 10.85
C TYR A 97 -2.97 -5.14 10.54
N ARG A 98 -4.03 -5.41 11.31
CA ARG A 98 -4.96 -6.52 11.12
C ARG A 98 -5.76 -6.29 9.85
N VAL A 99 -5.14 -5.71 8.83
CA VAL A 99 -5.65 -5.51 7.47
C VAL A 99 -6.13 -6.85 6.93
N ASN A 100 -5.43 -7.95 7.23
CA ASN A 100 -5.90 -9.30 6.86
C ASN A 100 -7.18 -9.73 7.61
N GLU A 101 -7.48 -9.17 8.79
CA GLU A 101 -8.76 -9.40 9.49
C GLU A 101 -9.90 -8.57 8.86
N TYR A 102 -9.58 -7.52 8.10
CA TYR A 102 -10.56 -6.60 7.49
C TYR A 102 -10.66 -6.73 5.97
N LEU A 103 -9.71 -7.43 5.33
CA LEU A 103 -9.69 -7.72 3.91
C LEU A 103 -10.43 -9.03 3.62
N LEU A 104 -11.52 -8.91 2.89
CA LEU A 104 -12.18 -10.06 2.28
C LEU A 104 -11.44 -10.43 1.00
N SER A 105 -11.17 -11.73 0.87
CA SER A 105 -10.47 -12.28 -0.30
C SER A 105 -11.34 -12.17 -1.56
N PRO A 106 -10.72 -11.99 -2.74
CA PRO A 106 -11.43 -11.99 -4.02
C PRO A 106 -12.15 -13.32 -4.24
N HIS A 107 -13.34 -13.27 -4.86
CA HIS A 107 -13.95 -14.49 -5.38
C HIS A 107 -13.14 -15.00 -6.58
N PRO A 108 -13.17 -16.31 -6.88
CA PRO A 108 -12.59 -16.83 -8.10
C PRO A 108 -13.11 -16.08 -9.33
N TYR A 109 -12.23 -15.81 -10.29
CA TYR A 109 -12.62 -15.15 -11.53
C TYR A 109 -13.71 -15.93 -12.25
N ARG A 110 -14.71 -15.22 -12.79
CA ARG A 110 -15.82 -15.79 -13.55
C ARG A 110 -16.06 -15.00 -14.81
N ASN A 111 -16.17 -15.70 -15.94
CA ASN A 111 -16.68 -15.11 -17.17
C ASN A 111 -18.18 -14.85 -17.01
N VAL A 112 -18.59 -13.59 -17.17
CA VAL A 112 -20.00 -13.18 -17.08
C VAL A 112 -20.48 -12.70 -18.45
N LYS A 113 -21.77 -12.92 -18.75
CA LYS A 113 -22.35 -12.57 -20.06
C LYS A 113 -22.36 -11.06 -20.31
N ASP A 114 -22.49 -10.27 -19.25
CA ASP A 114 -22.56 -8.82 -19.26
C ASP A 114 -21.20 -8.17 -18.96
N ALA A 115 -20.09 -8.81 -19.35
CA ALA A 115 -18.74 -8.34 -19.02
C ALA A 115 -18.45 -6.93 -19.54
N ASP A 116 -18.99 -6.56 -20.72
CA ASP A 116 -18.83 -5.24 -21.33
C ASP A 116 -19.83 -4.18 -20.81
N ARG A 117 -20.67 -4.53 -19.82
CA ARG A 117 -21.63 -3.59 -19.25
C ARG A 117 -20.92 -2.57 -18.36
N ARG A 118 -21.25 -1.30 -18.57
CA ARG A 118 -20.71 -0.15 -17.84
C ARG A 118 -21.71 0.38 -16.83
N TYR A 119 -21.19 0.93 -15.74
CA TYR A 119 -21.99 1.42 -14.63
C TYR A 119 -21.54 2.79 -14.11
N SER A 120 -20.40 3.31 -14.55
CA SER A 120 -19.90 4.62 -14.12
C SER A 120 -20.91 5.73 -14.41
N GLN A 121 -20.93 6.77 -13.57
CA GLN A 121 -21.85 7.90 -13.74
C GLN A 121 -21.48 8.78 -14.93
N ALA A 122 -20.17 8.95 -15.14
CA ALA A 122 -19.63 9.95 -16.06
C ALA A 122 -18.59 9.34 -17.02
N ARG A 123 -18.73 8.06 -17.37
CA ARG A 123 -17.80 7.34 -18.28
C ARG A 123 -16.36 7.30 -17.76
N GLN A 124 -16.18 7.34 -16.45
CA GLN A 124 -14.85 7.38 -15.82
C GLN A 124 -14.06 6.10 -16.08
N ASP A 125 -14.75 4.96 -16.11
CA ASP A 125 -14.20 3.65 -16.48
C ASP A 125 -13.62 3.65 -17.90
N GLU A 126 -14.33 4.24 -18.87
CA GLU A 126 -13.87 4.39 -20.25
C GLU A 126 -12.65 5.30 -20.35
N ILE A 127 -12.71 6.49 -19.73
CA ILE A 127 -11.61 7.47 -19.78
C ILE A 127 -10.33 6.88 -19.20
N VAL A 128 -10.43 6.17 -18.07
CA VAL A 128 -9.29 5.47 -17.46
C VAL A 128 -8.71 4.46 -18.43
N PHE A 129 -9.54 3.65 -19.09
CA PHE A 129 -9.05 2.68 -20.06
C PHE A 129 -8.44 3.34 -21.29
N ASP A 130 -9.03 4.41 -21.82
CA ASP A 130 -8.52 5.12 -22.99
C ASP A 130 -7.17 5.79 -22.76
N ILE A 131 -6.90 6.21 -21.51
CA ILE A 131 -5.60 6.76 -21.11
C ILE A 131 -4.58 5.65 -20.94
N VAL A 132 -4.91 4.59 -20.19
CA VAL A 132 -3.93 3.57 -19.78
C VAL A 132 -3.74 2.50 -20.86
N LYS A 133 -4.78 2.21 -21.66
CA LYS A 133 -4.85 1.21 -22.74
C LYS A 133 -4.28 -0.15 -22.35
N LYS A 134 -4.54 -0.59 -21.12
CA LYS A 134 -3.94 -1.77 -20.51
C LYS A 134 -4.99 -2.80 -20.11
N ARG A 135 -4.72 -4.08 -20.39
CA ARG A 135 -5.40 -5.23 -19.77
C ARG A 135 -4.57 -5.75 -18.59
N GLY A 136 -5.22 -6.37 -17.61
CA GLY A 136 -4.50 -6.91 -16.45
C GLY A 136 -3.88 -5.83 -15.56
N GLY A 137 -4.63 -4.77 -15.28
CA GLY A 137 -4.23 -3.74 -14.32
C GLY A 137 -4.68 -4.04 -12.88
N PHE A 138 -4.38 -3.10 -11.98
CA PHE A 138 -4.87 -3.11 -10.60
C PHE A 138 -5.57 -1.78 -10.31
N PHE A 139 -6.82 -1.82 -9.83
CA PHE A 139 -7.57 -0.62 -9.43
C PHE A 139 -7.77 -0.55 -7.92
N ILE A 140 -8.04 0.66 -7.44
CA ILE A 140 -8.60 0.90 -6.11
C ILE A 140 -9.90 1.69 -6.32
N ASP A 141 -11.04 1.12 -5.92
CA ASP A 141 -12.36 1.76 -6.03
C ASP A 141 -12.82 2.20 -4.65
N MET A 142 -12.70 3.49 -4.38
CA MET A 142 -13.05 4.11 -3.09
C MET A 142 -14.52 4.53 -3.11
N GLY A 143 -15.30 4.04 -2.14
CA GLY A 143 -16.75 4.18 -2.17
C GLY A 143 -17.38 3.20 -3.15
N ALA A 144 -16.95 1.93 -3.06
CA ALA A 144 -17.39 0.86 -3.97
C ALA A 144 -18.90 0.57 -3.91
N ASN A 145 -19.62 1.13 -2.94
CA ASN A 145 -21.06 1.00 -2.76
C ASN A 145 -21.45 -0.48 -2.63
N ASN A 146 -22.43 -0.95 -3.41
CA ASN A 146 -22.84 -2.35 -3.50
C ASN A 146 -22.05 -3.14 -4.57
N GLY A 147 -20.99 -2.54 -5.12
CA GLY A 147 -20.03 -3.18 -6.01
C GLY A 147 -20.40 -3.08 -7.49
N GLN A 148 -21.58 -2.55 -7.81
CA GLN A 148 -22.07 -2.36 -9.18
C GLN A 148 -22.64 -0.98 -9.41
N PHE A 149 -23.50 -0.49 -8.51
CA PHE A 149 -24.14 0.81 -8.67
C PHE A 149 -23.07 1.89 -8.75
N LEU A 150 -23.00 2.58 -9.90
CA LEU A 150 -22.05 3.66 -10.16
C LEU A 150 -20.57 3.22 -10.16
N SER A 151 -20.29 1.93 -10.35
CA SER A 151 -18.92 1.44 -10.24
C SER A 151 -18.05 1.90 -11.41
N ASN A 152 -16.89 2.47 -11.07
CA ASN A 152 -15.86 2.88 -12.02
C ASN A 152 -14.87 1.75 -12.34
N SER A 153 -14.98 0.61 -11.66
CA SER A 153 -14.01 -0.49 -11.72
C SER A 153 -14.58 -1.79 -12.27
N LEU A 154 -15.91 -1.99 -12.23
CA LEU A 154 -16.53 -3.27 -12.58
C LEU A 154 -16.31 -3.66 -14.05
N TRP A 155 -16.37 -2.69 -14.96
CA TRP A 155 -16.08 -2.91 -16.38
C TRP A 155 -14.59 -3.23 -16.62
N LEU A 156 -13.68 -2.52 -15.94
CA LEU A 156 -12.23 -2.81 -16.00
C LEU A 156 -11.92 -4.24 -15.50
N GLU A 157 -12.57 -4.66 -14.42
CA GLU A 157 -12.44 -6.02 -13.87
C GLU A 157 -12.92 -7.08 -14.87
N ARG A 158 -14.17 -6.97 -15.31
CA ARG A 158 -14.84 -8.01 -16.10
C ARG A 158 -14.40 -8.06 -17.55
N HIS A 159 -14.21 -6.90 -18.18
CA HIS A 159 -13.91 -6.81 -19.61
C HIS A 159 -12.40 -6.75 -19.92
N HIS A 160 -11.63 -6.14 -19.02
CA HIS A 160 -10.20 -5.90 -19.22
C HIS A 160 -9.29 -6.73 -18.30
N ASN A 161 -9.86 -7.67 -17.55
CA ASN A 161 -9.14 -8.58 -16.64
C ASN A 161 -8.33 -7.84 -15.57
N TRP A 162 -8.78 -6.66 -15.15
CA TRP A 162 -8.15 -5.99 -14.02
C TRP A 162 -8.51 -6.71 -12.73
N THR A 163 -7.59 -6.66 -11.77
CA THR A 163 -7.87 -7.01 -10.38
C THR A 163 -7.93 -5.71 -9.57
N GLY A 164 -8.30 -5.78 -8.29
CA GLY A 164 -8.30 -4.55 -7.51
C GLY A 164 -8.74 -4.71 -6.07
N LEU A 165 -8.91 -3.56 -5.43
CA LEU A 165 -9.40 -3.40 -4.07
C LEU A 165 -10.64 -2.50 -4.08
N LEU A 166 -11.73 -3.02 -3.51
CA LEU A 166 -12.97 -2.29 -3.23
C LEU A 166 -12.92 -1.79 -1.79
N ILE A 167 -13.19 -0.51 -1.58
CA ILE A 167 -13.23 0.08 -0.25
C ILE A 167 -14.60 0.69 -0.04
N GLU A 168 -15.31 0.25 0.99
CA GLU A 168 -16.64 0.77 1.33
C GLU A 168 -16.79 0.94 2.84
N ALA A 169 -17.17 2.14 3.25
CA ALA A 169 -17.31 2.50 4.65
C ALA A 169 -18.67 2.09 5.23
N ASP A 170 -19.77 2.18 4.46
CA ASP A 170 -21.09 1.75 4.92
C ASP A 170 -21.12 0.22 5.07
N PRO A 171 -21.30 -0.32 6.30
CA PRO A 171 -21.33 -1.77 6.53
C PRO A 171 -22.38 -2.49 5.71
N GLU A 172 -23.54 -1.87 5.46
CA GLU A 172 -24.63 -2.49 4.71
C GLU A 172 -24.33 -2.56 3.22
N LEU A 173 -23.70 -1.52 2.67
CA LEU A 173 -23.27 -1.51 1.28
C LEU A 173 -22.10 -2.48 1.11
N CYS A 174 -21.15 -2.48 2.04
CA CYS A 174 -20.03 -3.41 2.00
C CYS A 174 -20.50 -4.88 2.06
N GLN A 175 -21.46 -5.21 2.93
CA GLN A 175 -22.06 -6.54 2.95
C GLN A 175 -22.76 -6.90 1.63
N ARG A 176 -23.32 -5.92 0.91
CA ARG A 176 -23.95 -6.15 -0.40
C ARG A 176 -22.93 -6.39 -1.52
N ASN A 177 -21.67 -5.93 -1.39
CA ASN A 177 -20.61 -6.20 -2.38
C ASN A 177 -20.44 -7.69 -2.65
N ASP A 178 -20.56 -8.52 -1.61
CA ASP A 178 -20.38 -9.97 -1.73
C ASP A 178 -21.43 -10.63 -2.65
N LYS A 179 -22.59 -9.98 -2.91
CA LYS A 179 -23.63 -10.51 -3.80
C LYS A 179 -23.17 -10.64 -5.25
N LEU A 180 -22.30 -9.75 -5.70
CA LEU A 180 -21.80 -9.75 -7.08
C LEU A 180 -20.62 -10.71 -7.31
N LYS A 181 -20.05 -11.24 -6.22
CA LYS A 181 -18.93 -12.18 -6.25
C LYS A 181 -17.78 -11.69 -7.14
N ARG A 182 -17.39 -10.42 -6.94
CA ARG A 182 -16.33 -9.76 -7.71
C ARG A 182 -14.97 -10.43 -7.48
N HIS A 183 -14.14 -10.43 -8.52
CA HIS A 183 -12.74 -10.85 -8.48
C HIS A 183 -11.83 -9.70 -8.02
N ALA A 184 -12.18 -9.11 -6.87
CA ALA A 184 -11.47 -8.02 -6.25
C ALA A 184 -11.46 -8.19 -4.73
N TRP A 185 -10.38 -7.73 -4.08
CA TRP A 185 -10.31 -7.65 -2.63
C TRP A 185 -11.35 -6.66 -2.13
N THR A 186 -11.88 -6.86 -0.93
CA THR A 186 -12.82 -5.89 -0.34
C THR A 186 -12.37 -5.50 1.06
N LEU A 187 -12.33 -4.20 1.34
CA LEU A 187 -12.10 -3.62 2.66
C LEU A 187 -13.38 -2.91 3.11
N CYS A 188 -14.00 -3.40 4.18
CA CYS A 188 -15.13 -2.73 4.82
C CYS A 188 -14.62 -1.74 5.85
N GLY A 189 -14.38 -0.49 5.45
CA GLY A 189 -13.83 0.54 6.31
C GLY A 189 -13.59 1.87 5.60
N CYS A 190 -13.25 2.88 6.39
CA CYS A 190 -12.88 4.21 5.93
C CYS A 190 -11.40 4.29 5.56
N ILE A 191 -11.05 5.23 4.68
CA ILE A 191 -9.65 5.62 4.47
C ILE A 191 -9.35 6.78 5.39
N CYS A 192 -8.43 6.56 6.31
CA CYS A 192 -8.07 7.53 7.33
C CYS A 192 -6.58 7.44 7.66
N LYS A 193 -6.04 8.51 8.25
CA LYS A 193 -4.63 8.57 8.68
C LYS A 193 -4.34 7.63 9.85
N GLU A 194 -5.37 7.29 10.63
CA GLU A 194 -5.23 6.56 11.87
C GLU A 194 -6.21 5.38 11.92
N ASN A 195 -5.71 4.18 12.18
CA ASN A 195 -6.53 2.98 12.34
C ASN A 195 -7.32 3.05 13.66
N LYS A 196 -8.57 3.51 13.61
CA LYS A 196 -9.47 3.71 14.75
C LYS A 196 -10.91 3.41 14.37
N ALA A 197 -11.61 2.65 15.21
CA ALA A 197 -13.05 2.48 15.09
C ALA A 197 -13.76 3.83 15.29
N VAL A 198 -14.61 4.21 14.34
CA VAL A 198 -15.46 5.39 14.36
C VAL A 198 -16.92 5.01 14.15
N THR A 199 -17.85 5.94 14.37
CA THR A 199 -19.28 5.69 14.08
C THR A 199 -19.60 6.21 12.68
N PHE A 200 -20.07 5.33 11.80
CA PHE A 200 -20.68 5.67 10.53
C PHE A 200 -22.08 6.25 10.77
N ILE A 201 -22.30 7.45 10.24
CA ILE A 201 -23.56 8.17 10.35
C ILE A 201 -24.19 8.16 8.96
N LYS A 202 -25.27 7.39 8.80
CA LYS A 202 -26.01 7.28 7.54
C LYS A 202 -27.07 8.38 7.41
N ASP A 203 -27.70 8.67 8.54
CA ASP A 203 -28.62 9.79 8.76
C ASP A 203 -28.74 10.01 10.28
N VAL A 204 -29.31 11.13 10.75
CA VAL A 204 -29.26 11.58 12.16
C VAL A 204 -29.73 10.50 13.17
N ASN A 205 -30.58 9.57 12.73
CA ASN A 205 -31.20 8.51 13.54
C ASN A 205 -30.64 7.09 13.32
N HIS A 206 -29.66 6.88 12.42
CA HIS A 206 -29.11 5.54 12.13
C HIS A 206 -27.57 5.55 12.20
N LYS A 207 -27.03 5.00 13.30
CA LYS A 207 -25.60 4.94 13.62
C LYS A 207 -25.11 3.49 13.63
N LYS A 208 -23.96 3.20 13.01
CA LYS A 208 -23.25 1.90 13.08
C LYS A 208 -21.75 2.13 13.24
N THR A 209 -21.06 1.28 13.99
CA THR A 209 -19.60 1.38 14.14
C THR A 209 -18.89 0.84 12.90
N VAL A 210 -17.87 1.56 12.42
CA VAL A 210 -16.99 1.23 11.29
C VAL A 210 -15.53 1.46 11.68
N LEU A 211 -14.61 0.88 10.92
CA LEU A 211 -13.17 1.02 11.13
C LEU A 211 -12.55 2.08 10.23
#